data_AF-I6ZRT1-F1
#
_entry.id   AF-I6ZRT1-F1
#
_cell.length_a   1.000
_cell.length_b   1.000
_cell.length_c   1.000
_cell.angle_alpha   90.00
_cell.angle_beta   90.00
_cell.angle_gamma   90.00
#
_symmetry.space_group_name_H-M   'P 1'
#
loop_
_entity.id
_entity.type
_entity.pdbx_description
1 polymer ?
#
loop_
_entity_poly.entity_id
_entity_poly.type
_entity_poly.pdbx_seq_one_letter_code
_entity_poly.pdbx_strand_id
1 'polypeptide(L)'
;MKGMIYFPSKVISLIFTITFILTLSNCTNEQPTQQINLQEQKLLHKIENKNTNTYHDSTKVDTMRIPDDNGNFVIVEPLAQSSCIKDVDYWIFEKYIPVPDKIVGIWPTEERWSNVERIKELKEKWGFNYIFTTLGSYYDNCLSAGYLPDHMLGGGIDVYSGGYSQYIQSRPALWGYYTDEPVTNHGAGAQYPMSTAYQWFKQNYPNSLFISGETTPLMASFIIDYIDIIFCTRYCVDGDYFCIYPDQRPLWTDFKNAFEEKFSMTWIGAHKDLSQYDDLIGHAKNLGLKAIWLYQYQDDTDISSDNNISSFALYAWKWGWLKRVERKWIYTYECINQNPCDCDPYSLGDEWILINKYPTRETRTIDY
;
A
#
# COMPACT_ATOMS: atom_id res chain seq x y z
N MET A 1 -28.99 67.15 2.92
CA MET A 1 -28.24 67.53 1.70
C MET A 1 -26.80 67.11 1.92
N LYS A 2 -26.39 65.96 1.36
CA LYS A 2 -25.61 65.79 0.10
C LYS A 2 -24.19 66.38 0.21
N GLY A 3 -23.09 65.65 -0.04
CA GLY A 3 -22.99 64.45 -0.87
C GLY A 3 -21.76 63.57 -0.57
N MET A 4 -21.96 62.29 -0.87
CA MET A 4 -20.97 61.23 -1.03
C MET A 4 -20.14 61.48 -2.29
N ILE A 5 -18.84 61.22 -2.20
CA ILE A 5 -17.93 61.14 -3.34
C ILE A 5 -17.88 59.67 -3.78
N TYR A 6 -18.25 59.44 -5.03
CA TYR A 6 -18.33 58.16 -5.72
C TYR A 6 -17.11 58.05 -6.64
N PHE A 7 -16.31 56.98 -6.53
CA PHE A 7 -15.28 56.63 -7.52
C PHE A 7 -15.73 55.37 -8.27
N PRO A 8 -15.80 55.37 -9.61
CA PRO A 8 -16.17 54.18 -10.37
C PRO A 8 -14.94 53.32 -10.66
N SER A 9 -15.02 52.04 -10.31
CA SER A 9 -14.12 50.99 -10.80
C SER A 9 -14.47 50.65 -12.25
N LYS A 10 -13.55 50.92 -13.17
CA LYS A 10 -13.63 50.40 -14.54
C LYS A 10 -13.13 48.95 -14.55
N VAL A 11 -14.06 48.05 -14.83
CA VAL A 11 -13.84 46.67 -15.24
C VAL A 11 -13.12 46.67 -16.59
N ILE A 12 -11.89 46.16 -16.63
CA ILE A 12 -11.22 45.80 -17.89
C ILE A 12 -11.41 44.29 -18.05
N SER A 13 -12.34 43.93 -18.92
CA SER A 13 -12.53 42.57 -19.42
C SER A 13 -11.55 42.37 -20.57
N LEU A 14 -10.50 41.58 -20.36
CA LEU A 14 -9.54 41.22 -21.40
C LEU A 14 -9.83 39.78 -21.82
N ILE A 15 -10.56 39.64 -22.92
CA ILE A 15 -10.80 38.39 -23.63
C ILE A 15 -9.55 38.10 -24.45
N PHE A 16 -8.80 37.05 -24.10
CA PHE A 16 -7.77 36.47 -24.96
C PHE A 16 -8.30 35.17 -25.56
N THR A 17 -8.74 35.26 -26.80
CA THR A 17 -8.99 34.09 -27.67
C THR A 17 -7.65 33.70 -28.30
N ILE A 18 -7.06 32.60 -27.85
CA ILE A 18 -5.92 31.97 -28.53
C ILE A 18 -6.44 30.74 -29.28
N THR A 19 -6.47 30.86 -30.60
CA THR A 19 -6.68 29.77 -31.55
C THR A 19 -5.38 28.98 -31.63
N PHE A 20 -5.38 27.73 -31.17
CA PHE A 20 -4.27 26.80 -31.40
C PHE A 20 -4.71 25.74 -32.41
N ILE A 21 -4.10 25.82 -33.60
CA ILE A 21 -4.10 24.78 -34.62
C ILE A 21 -2.94 23.84 -34.26
N LEU A 22 -3.22 22.57 -34.00
CA LEU A 22 -2.20 21.51 -34.03
C LEU A 22 -2.73 20.29 -34.77
N THR A 23 -2.14 20.09 -35.94
CA THR A 23 -2.10 18.86 -36.72
C THR A 23 -1.25 17.79 -36.02
N LEU A 24 -1.81 16.59 -35.90
CA LEU A 24 -1.20 15.25 -35.95
C LEU A 24 0.27 15.09 -35.51
N SER A 25 0.47 14.34 -34.43
CA SER A 25 1.46 13.25 -34.41
C SER A 25 0.95 12.10 -33.53
N ASN A 26 0.70 10.95 -34.16
CA ASN A 26 0.49 9.68 -33.47
C ASN A 26 1.83 9.24 -32.89
N CYS A 27 1.95 9.22 -31.57
CA CYS A 27 2.90 8.39 -30.85
C CYS A 27 2.09 7.59 -29.82
N THR A 28 1.88 6.32 -30.14
CA THR A 28 1.39 5.31 -29.21
C THR A 28 2.39 5.19 -28.07
N ASN A 29 2.07 5.78 -26.92
CA ASN A 29 2.71 5.46 -25.66
C ASN A 29 2.24 4.05 -25.24
N GLU A 30 3.04 3.03 -25.55
CA GLU A 30 3.01 1.80 -24.77
C GLU A 30 3.36 2.17 -23.32
N GLN A 31 2.41 1.94 -22.41
CA GLN A 31 2.56 2.33 -21.03
C GLN A 31 3.67 1.52 -20.32
N PRO A 32 4.52 2.15 -19.49
CA PRO A 32 5.52 1.47 -18.64
C PRO A 32 4.94 0.43 -17.67
N THR A 33 3.62 0.46 -17.45
CA THR A 33 2.91 -0.31 -16.41
C THR A 33 2.92 -1.83 -16.64
N GLN A 34 3.00 -2.30 -17.89
CA GLN A 34 3.08 -3.74 -18.17
C GLN A 34 4.48 -4.34 -17.94
N GLN A 35 5.55 -3.54 -18.01
CA GLN A 35 6.92 -4.06 -17.84
C GLN A 35 7.27 -4.37 -16.38
N ILE A 36 6.66 -3.66 -15.41
CA ILE A 36 6.92 -3.87 -13.98
C ILE A 36 6.38 -5.24 -13.52
N ASN A 37 5.18 -5.62 -13.96
CA ASN A 37 4.58 -6.93 -13.66
C ASN A 37 5.41 -8.09 -14.27
N LEU A 38 5.99 -7.88 -15.45
CA LEU A 38 6.86 -8.86 -16.09
C LEU A 38 8.25 -8.97 -15.41
N GLN A 39 8.77 -7.88 -14.83
CA GLN A 39 10.01 -7.91 -14.06
C GLN A 39 9.83 -8.57 -12.69
N GLU A 40 8.72 -8.33 -11.97
CA GLU A 40 8.38 -9.07 -10.75
C GLU A 40 8.20 -10.56 -11.03
N GLN A 41 7.46 -10.94 -12.08
CA GLN A 41 7.31 -12.34 -12.47
C GLN A 41 8.66 -12.98 -12.84
N LYS A 42 9.55 -12.26 -13.55
CA LYS A 42 10.89 -12.75 -13.89
C LYS A 42 11.83 -12.82 -12.68
N LEU A 43 11.70 -11.92 -11.69
CA LEU A 43 12.51 -11.92 -10.48
C LEU A 43 12.05 -13.03 -9.51
N LEU A 44 10.74 -13.24 -9.38
CA LEU A 44 10.13 -14.37 -8.65
C LEU A 44 10.57 -15.70 -9.25
N HIS A 45 10.56 -15.82 -10.59
CA HIS A 45 10.97 -17.05 -11.27
C HIS A 45 12.48 -17.36 -11.13
N LYS A 46 13.33 -16.35 -10.89
CA LYS A 46 14.79 -16.50 -10.78
C LYS A 46 15.27 -16.87 -9.37
N ILE A 47 14.45 -16.65 -8.33
CA ILE A 47 14.79 -16.92 -6.92
C ILE A 47 14.27 -18.30 -6.44
N GLU A 48 13.37 -18.96 -7.18
CA GLU A 48 12.54 -20.05 -6.65
C GLU A 48 12.95 -21.52 -6.92
N ASN A 49 14.10 -21.84 -7.51
CA ASN A 49 14.43 -23.26 -7.77
C ASN A 49 15.33 -23.89 -6.69
N LYS A 50 14.72 -24.22 -5.55
CA LYS A 50 15.13 -25.38 -4.72
C LYS A 50 13.90 -26.29 -4.55
N ASN A 51 13.51 -26.92 -5.66
CA ASN A 51 12.37 -27.84 -5.70
C ASN A 51 12.75 -29.19 -5.08
N THR A 52 11.95 -29.66 -4.12
CA THR A 52 11.95 -31.05 -3.69
C THR A 52 10.87 -31.79 -4.47
N ASN A 53 11.26 -32.42 -5.58
CA ASN A 53 10.33 -33.22 -6.38
C ASN A 53 10.07 -34.55 -5.66
N THR A 54 8.81 -34.87 -5.39
CA THR A 54 8.40 -36.19 -4.90
C THR A 54 7.62 -36.89 -6.01
N TYR A 55 8.15 -38.02 -6.49
CA TYR A 55 7.56 -38.81 -7.57
C TYR A 55 6.72 -39.93 -6.99
N HIS A 56 5.46 -40.04 -7.40
CA HIS A 56 4.56 -41.12 -6.99
C HIS A 56 4.18 -41.97 -8.19
N ASP A 57 4.75 -43.17 -8.27
CA ASP A 57 4.34 -44.19 -9.23
C ASP A 57 3.17 -45.00 -8.66
N SER A 58 1.96 -44.76 -9.16
CA SER A 58 0.76 -45.51 -8.76
C SER A 58 0.52 -46.70 -9.70
N THR A 59 1.43 -47.67 -9.75
CA THR A 59 1.34 -48.86 -10.62
C THR A 59 0.62 -50.07 -10.01
N LYS A 60 -0.09 -49.93 -8.88
CA LYS A 60 -0.91 -51.04 -8.34
C LYS A 60 -2.28 -51.10 -9.04
N VAL A 61 -2.34 -51.88 -10.12
CA VAL A 61 -3.57 -52.16 -10.87
C VAL A 61 -4.20 -53.45 -10.34
N ASP A 62 -5.44 -53.37 -9.84
CA ASP A 62 -6.25 -54.56 -9.54
C ASP A 62 -6.65 -55.24 -10.86
N THR A 63 -6.05 -56.38 -11.16
CA THR A 63 -6.38 -57.17 -12.36
C THR A 63 -7.75 -57.84 -12.20
N MET A 64 -8.68 -57.57 -13.12
CA MET A 64 -9.97 -58.27 -13.17
C MET A 64 -9.88 -59.42 -14.21
N ARG A 65 -10.36 -60.60 -13.84
CA ARG A 65 -10.42 -61.77 -14.75
C ARG A 65 -11.83 -61.89 -15.33
N ILE A 66 -11.94 -61.86 -16.65
CA ILE A 66 -13.21 -62.02 -17.37
C ILE A 66 -13.13 -63.30 -18.21
N PRO A 67 -14.09 -64.24 -18.11
CA PRO A 67 -14.10 -65.42 -18.95
C PRO A 67 -14.42 -65.07 -20.41
N ASP A 68 -13.67 -65.64 -21.35
CA ASP A 68 -13.96 -65.58 -22.79
C ASP A 68 -14.99 -66.63 -23.22
N ASP A 69 -15.39 -66.58 -24.49
CA ASP A 69 -16.39 -67.47 -25.09
C ASP A 69 -15.99 -68.95 -25.08
N ASN A 70 -14.72 -69.27 -24.78
CA ASN A 70 -14.19 -70.63 -24.66
C ASN A 70 -14.02 -71.07 -23.19
N GLY A 71 -14.42 -70.25 -22.22
CA GLY A 71 -14.26 -70.53 -20.79
C GLY A 71 -12.84 -70.30 -20.26
N ASN A 72 -11.94 -69.68 -21.03
CA ASN A 72 -10.64 -69.26 -20.53
C ASN A 72 -10.78 -67.88 -19.87
N PHE A 73 -10.03 -67.62 -18.79
CA PHE A 73 -10.00 -66.28 -18.22
C PHE A 73 -9.03 -65.40 -19.00
N VAL A 74 -9.54 -64.35 -19.62
CA VAL A 74 -8.73 -63.25 -20.14
C VAL A 74 -8.50 -62.27 -19.00
N ILE A 75 -7.23 -61.92 -18.77
CA ILE A 75 -6.89 -60.82 -17.87
C ILE A 75 -7.21 -59.55 -18.65
N VAL A 76 -8.31 -58.90 -18.28
CA VAL A 76 -8.56 -57.54 -18.74
C VAL A 76 -7.89 -56.65 -17.73
N GLU A 77 -6.66 -56.26 -18.04
CA GLU A 77 -6.08 -55.10 -17.39
C GLU A 77 -7.05 -53.95 -17.68
N PRO A 78 -7.53 -53.21 -16.67
CA PRO A 78 -8.15 -51.94 -16.94
C PRO A 78 -7.24 -51.21 -17.93
N LEU A 79 -7.81 -50.55 -18.93
CA LEU A 79 -7.14 -49.41 -19.55
C LEU A 79 -7.04 -48.33 -18.46
N ALA A 80 -6.27 -48.61 -17.40
CA ALA A 80 -5.79 -47.62 -16.47
C ALA A 80 -4.86 -46.80 -17.35
N GLN A 81 -5.41 -45.74 -17.90
CA GLN A 81 -4.62 -44.64 -18.41
C GLN A 81 -3.75 -44.25 -17.21
N SER A 82 -2.52 -44.77 -17.19
CA SER A 82 -1.62 -44.63 -16.05
C SER A 82 -1.13 -43.20 -16.08
N SER A 83 -1.95 -42.25 -15.65
CA SER A 83 -1.56 -40.86 -15.68
C SER A 83 -0.40 -40.66 -14.73
N CYS A 84 0.69 -40.10 -15.27
CA CYS A 84 1.84 -39.73 -14.48
C CYS A 84 1.51 -38.41 -13.80
N ILE A 85 1.48 -38.43 -12.47
CA ILE A 85 1.16 -37.28 -11.64
C ILE A 85 2.45 -36.78 -10.98
N LYS A 86 2.61 -35.46 -10.97
CA LYS A 86 3.75 -34.79 -10.32
C LYS A 86 3.24 -33.70 -9.39
N ASP A 87 3.64 -33.78 -8.13
CA ASP A 87 3.42 -32.71 -7.15
C ASP A 87 4.65 -31.81 -7.08
N VAL A 88 4.41 -30.50 -7.17
CA VAL A 88 5.44 -29.46 -7.04
C VAL A 88 5.06 -28.50 -5.92
N ASP A 89 5.99 -28.32 -5.00
CA ASP A 89 5.86 -27.39 -3.88
C ASP A 89 6.26 -25.98 -4.31
N TYR A 90 5.35 -25.02 -4.14
CA TYR A 90 5.61 -23.59 -4.35
C TYR A 90 5.44 -22.80 -3.06
N TRP A 91 6.29 -21.82 -2.83
CA TRP A 91 6.12 -20.85 -1.75
C TRP A 91 5.57 -19.56 -2.32
N ILE A 92 4.31 -19.28 -2.06
CA ILE A 92 3.60 -18.15 -2.67
C ILE A 92 3.38 -17.08 -1.62
N PHE A 93 3.60 -15.82 -1.99
CA PHE A 93 3.26 -14.67 -1.17
C PHE A 93 1.85 -14.78 -0.61
N GLU A 94 1.73 -14.68 0.71
CA GLU A 94 0.45 -14.67 1.41
C GLU A 94 0.12 -13.26 1.91
N LYS A 95 1.05 -12.63 2.65
CA LYS A 95 0.87 -11.31 3.25
C LYS A 95 2.16 -10.69 3.73
N TYR A 96 2.10 -9.41 4.04
CA TYR A 96 3.10 -8.71 4.85
C TYR A 96 2.63 -8.57 6.31
N ILE A 97 3.59 -8.53 7.23
CA ILE A 97 3.38 -8.22 8.65
C ILE A 97 4.34 -7.10 9.08
N PRO A 98 3.89 -6.12 9.88
CA PRO A 98 4.78 -5.06 10.37
C PRO A 98 5.89 -5.63 11.27
N VAL A 99 7.09 -5.07 11.14
CA VAL A 99 8.17 -5.32 12.10
C VAL A 99 7.76 -4.70 13.46
N PRO A 100 8.07 -5.34 14.61
CA PRO A 100 7.78 -4.75 15.92
C PRO A 100 8.30 -3.32 16.04
N ASP A 101 7.53 -2.46 16.72
CA ASP A 101 7.82 -1.04 16.95
C ASP A 101 7.92 -0.18 15.67
N LYS A 102 7.55 -0.71 14.50
CA LYS A 102 7.39 0.04 13.27
C LYS A 102 5.92 0.30 12.95
N ILE A 103 5.65 1.50 12.46
CA ILE A 103 4.33 1.91 11.99
C ILE A 103 4.37 2.00 10.47
N VAL A 104 3.49 1.26 9.83
CA VAL A 104 3.21 1.35 8.40
C VAL A 104 1.76 1.78 8.26
N GLY A 105 1.57 3.06 7.98
CA GLY A 105 0.26 3.71 7.92
C GLY A 105 -0.18 3.99 6.49
N ILE A 106 -1.49 4.22 6.31
CA ILE A 106 -2.06 4.61 5.02
C ILE A 106 -3.22 5.60 5.20
N TRP A 107 -3.26 6.59 4.32
CA TRP A 107 -4.45 7.38 4.04
C TRP A 107 -5.02 6.91 2.69
N PRO A 108 -6.00 6.00 2.70
CA PRO A 108 -6.50 5.36 1.49
C PRO A 108 -7.40 6.30 0.67
N THR A 109 -7.74 5.86 -0.55
CA THR A 109 -8.76 6.50 -1.40
C THR A 109 -10.13 6.48 -0.73
N GLU A 110 -11.01 7.40 -1.16
CA GLU A 110 -12.40 7.45 -0.69
C GLU A 110 -13.18 6.17 -1.05
N GLU A 111 -12.92 5.61 -2.23
CA GLU A 111 -13.50 4.34 -2.69
C GLU A 111 -13.12 3.19 -1.74
N ARG A 112 -11.83 3.06 -1.40
CA ARG A 112 -11.37 2.05 -0.46
C ARG A 112 -11.91 2.28 0.94
N TRP A 113 -11.96 3.52 1.43
CA TRP A 113 -12.55 3.85 2.74
C TRP A 113 -14.02 3.49 2.87
N SER A 114 -14.74 3.48 1.76
CA SER A 114 -16.16 3.14 1.72
C SER A 114 -16.41 1.63 1.70
N ASN A 115 -15.35 0.80 1.60
CA ASN A 115 -15.44 -0.64 1.48
C ASN A 115 -14.65 -1.36 2.58
N VAL A 116 -15.38 -1.96 3.53
CA VAL A 116 -14.81 -2.67 4.70
C VAL A 116 -13.84 -3.79 4.29
N GLU A 117 -14.16 -4.56 3.26
CA GLU A 117 -13.28 -5.67 2.82
C GLU A 117 -11.98 -5.13 2.20
N ARG A 118 -12.04 -4.01 1.47
CA ARG A 118 -10.85 -3.36 0.89
C ARG A 118 -9.98 -2.69 1.96
N ILE A 119 -10.57 -2.20 3.05
CA ILE A 119 -9.81 -1.73 4.23
C ILE A 119 -9.17 -2.91 4.97
N LYS A 120 -9.92 -3.99 5.15
CA LYS A 120 -9.44 -5.21 5.81
C LYS A 120 -8.25 -5.81 5.07
N GLU A 121 -8.27 -5.78 3.73
CA GLU A 121 -7.15 -6.19 2.89
C GLU A 121 -5.85 -5.42 3.24
N LEU A 122 -5.91 -4.11 3.50
CA LEU A 122 -4.73 -3.30 3.86
C LEU A 122 -4.02 -3.87 5.09
N LYS A 123 -4.80 -4.27 6.10
CA LYS A 123 -4.29 -4.82 7.35
C LYS A 123 -3.83 -6.26 7.20
N GLU A 124 -4.68 -7.12 6.62
CA GLU A 124 -4.49 -8.57 6.63
C GLU A 124 -3.50 -9.07 5.58
N LYS A 125 -3.36 -8.34 4.47
CA LYS A 125 -2.51 -8.72 3.34
C LYS A 125 -1.32 -7.79 3.16
N TRP A 126 -1.53 -6.47 3.26
CA TRP A 126 -0.49 -5.50 2.90
C TRP A 126 0.32 -4.97 4.09
N GLY A 127 -0.03 -5.36 5.32
CA GLY A 127 0.77 -5.07 6.52
C GLY A 127 0.61 -3.64 7.05
N PHE A 128 -0.38 -2.88 6.58
CA PHE A 128 -0.71 -1.57 7.15
C PHE A 128 -1.33 -1.77 8.54
N ASN A 129 -0.54 -1.54 9.57
CA ASN A 129 -1.00 -1.68 10.96
C ASN A 129 -1.64 -0.40 11.49
N TYR A 130 -1.52 0.71 10.78
CA TYR A 130 -2.19 1.97 11.09
C TYR A 130 -2.98 2.50 9.90
N ILE A 131 -4.07 3.23 10.18
CA ILE A 131 -4.91 3.82 9.14
C ILE A 131 -5.32 5.25 9.51
N PHE A 132 -5.27 6.14 8.53
CA PHE A 132 -5.88 7.46 8.66
C PHE A 132 -7.39 7.33 8.50
N THR A 133 -8.14 8.10 9.26
CA THR A 133 -9.60 8.13 9.14
C THR A 133 -10.14 9.51 9.47
N THR A 134 -11.23 9.90 8.82
CA THR A 134 -12.07 11.01 9.30
C THR A 134 -13.19 10.45 10.15
N LEU A 135 -13.88 11.29 10.92
CA LEU A 135 -15.04 10.81 11.66
C LEU A 135 -16.23 10.56 10.72
N GLY A 136 -17.32 10.03 11.28
CA GLY A 136 -18.45 9.50 10.52
C GLY A 136 -18.25 8.04 10.10
N SER A 137 -18.77 7.67 8.93
CA SER A 137 -18.82 6.30 8.42
C SER A 137 -17.44 5.69 8.18
N TYR A 138 -16.43 6.48 7.79
CA TYR A 138 -15.08 5.95 7.51
C TYR A 138 -14.41 5.36 8.75
N TYR A 139 -14.58 5.97 9.91
CA TYR A 139 -14.14 5.40 11.19
C TYR A 139 -14.87 4.09 11.52
N ASP A 140 -16.19 4.04 11.34
CA ASP A 140 -16.99 2.83 11.63
C ASP A 140 -16.61 1.68 10.67
N ASN A 141 -16.27 2.01 9.42
CA ASN A 141 -15.71 1.06 8.46
C ASN A 141 -14.32 0.57 8.89
N CYS A 142 -13.44 1.45 9.40
CA CYS A 142 -12.13 1.06 9.92
C CYS A 142 -12.26 0.11 11.12
N LEU A 143 -13.19 0.38 12.05
CA LEU A 143 -13.52 -0.53 13.16
C LEU A 143 -14.02 -1.88 12.65
N SER A 144 -14.93 -1.88 11.68
CA SER A 144 -15.51 -3.09 11.08
C SER A 144 -14.47 -3.93 10.35
N ALA A 145 -13.46 -3.28 9.77
CA ALA A 145 -12.29 -3.92 9.16
C ALA A 145 -11.26 -4.42 10.18
N GLY A 146 -11.51 -4.20 11.47
CA GLY A 146 -10.71 -4.70 12.58
C GLY A 146 -9.56 -3.80 13.00
N TYR A 147 -9.48 -2.55 12.54
CA TYR A 147 -8.55 -1.58 13.15
C TYR A 147 -9.05 -1.20 14.55
N LEU A 148 -8.12 -1.07 15.49
CA LEU A 148 -8.41 -0.60 16.84
C LEU A 148 -8.21 0.93 16.90
N PRO A 149 -8.89 1.66 17.80
CA PRO A 149 -8.73 3.11 17.93
C PRO A 149 -7.27 3.57 18.13
N ASP A 150 -6.47 2.79 18.86
CA ASP A 150 -5.04 3.02 19.10
C ASP A 150 -4.14 2.69 17.89
N HIS A 151 -4.75 2.28 16.77
CA HIS A 151 -4.13 2.12 15.45
C HIS A 151 -4.71 3.09 14.40
N MET A 152 -5.45 4.12 14.82
CA MET A 152 -6.08 5.09 13.92
C MET A 152 -5.53 6.49 14.11
N LEU A 153 -5.20 7.15 13.00
CA LEU A 153 -4.88 8.58 12.96
C LEU A 153 -6.12 9.37 12.53
N GLY A 154 -6.71 10.13 13.44
CA GLY A 154 -7.89 10.95 13.19
C GLY A 154 -7.55 12.24 12.46
N GLY A 155 -8.09 12.41 11.26
CA GLY A 155 -7.91 13.60 10.42
C GLY A 155 -9.07 14.59 10.43
N GLY A 156 -8.95 15.62 9.59
CA GLY A 156 -9.99 16.63 9.39
C GLY A 156 -10.11 17.61 10.55
N ILE A 157 -9.04 17.79 11.32
CA ILE A 157 -9.01 18.70 12.46
C ILE A 157 -8.71 20.09 11.96
N ASP A 158 -9.77 20.85 11.74
CA ASP A 158 -9.70 22.28 11.58
C ASP A 158 -9.56 22.93 12.97
N VAL A 159 -8.33 23.33 13.30
CA VAL A 159 -8.00 24.00 14.58
C VAL A 159 -8.58 25.42 14.66
N TYR A 160 -9.01 26.02 13.54
CA TYR A 160 -9.47 27.41 13.48
C TYR A 160 -10.96 27.58 13.81
N SER A 161 -11.80 26.62 13.43
CA SER A 161 -13.24 26.70 13.71
C SER A 161 -13.62 26.32 15.15
N GLY A 162 -12.70 25.72 15.92
CA GLY A 162 -13.00 25.18 17.25
C GLY A 162 -13.95 23.97 17.22
N GLY A 163 -14.42 23.54 16.04
CA GLY A 163 -15.38 22.45 15.86
C GLY A 163 -14.81 21.07 16.18
N TYR A 164 -13.47 20.94 16.24
CA TYR A 164 -12.79 19.69 16.57
C TYR A 164 -13.24 19.09 17.90
N SER A 165 -13.56 19.92 18.90
CA SER A 165 -13.95 19.44 20.23
C SER A 165 -15.30 18.73 20.23
N GLN A 166 -16.28 19.27 19.48
CA GLN A 166 -17.61 18.67 19.37
C GLN A 166 -17.60 17.43 18.50
N TYR A 167 -16.75 17.44 17.47
CA TYR A 167 -16.63 16.35 16.50
C TYR A 167 -16.07 15.08 17.17
N ILE A 168 -15.08 15.23 18.06
CA ILE A 168 -14.31 14.10 18.59
C ILE A 168 -14.90 13.51 19.89
N GLN A 169 -15.60 14.29 20.72
CA GLN A 169 -16.11 13.85 22.04
C GLN A 169 -17.04 12.62 22.03
N SER A 170 -17.63 12.28 20.89
CA SER A 170 -18.56 11.14 20.78
C SER A 170 -17.87 9.77 20.65
N ARG A 171 -16.53 9.72 20.61
CA ARG A 171 -15.76 8.52 20.26
C ARG A 171 -14.59 8.30 21.21
N PRO A 172 -14.10 7.04 21.33
CA PRO A 172 -12.91 6.76 22.12
C PRO A 172 -11.70 7.53 21.58
N ALA A 173 -10.71 7.73 22.47
CA ALA A 173 -9.43 8.31 22.10
C ALA A 173 -8.77 7.48 20.99
N LEU A 174 -8.25 8.16 19.97
CA LEU A 174 -7.49 7.53 18.90
C LEU A 174 -6.00 7.53 19.23
N TRP A 175 -5.19 6.82 18.44
CA TRP A 175 -3.73 6.88 18.54
C TRP A 175 -3.20 8.31 18.44
N GLY A 176 -3.72 9.05 17.47
CA GLY A 176 -3.33 10.42 17.23
C GLY A 176 -4.36 11.19 16.42
N TYR A 177 -4.13 12.48 16.36
CA TYR A 177 -5.01 13.48 15.77
C TYR A 177 -4.16 14.39 14.89
N TYR A 178 -4.49 14.48 13.60
CA TYR A 178 -3.71 15.13 12.56
C TYR A 178 -4.38 16.41 12.04
N THR A 179 -3.60 17.49 11.91
CA THR A 179 -3.97 18.72 11.22
C THR A 179 -2.99 19.06 10.10
N ASP A 180 -3.53 19.40 8.93
CA ASP A 180 -2.76 19.52 7.69
C ASP A 180 -2.30 20.96 7.45
N GLU A 181 -0.98 21.17 7.52
CA GLU A 181 -0.32 22.39 7.05
C GLU A 181 -0.89 23.72 7.59
N PRO A 182 -1.18 23.83 8.90
CA PRO A 182 -1.85 25.02 9.44
C PRO A 182 -1.09 26.33 9.19
N VAL A 183 0.24 26.33 9.23
CA VAL A 183 1.07 27.53 9.00
C VAL A 183 1.21 27.81 7.52
N THR A 184 1.40 26.78 6.68
CA THR A 184 1.43 26.98 5.22
C THR A 184 0.09 27.55 4.72
N ASN A 185 -1.04 27.09 5.27
CA ASN A 185 -2.38 27.53 4.86
C ASN A 185 -2.83 28.87 5.46
N HIS A 186 -2.35 29.26 6.65
CA HIS A 186 -2.84 30.45 7.37
C HIS A 186 -1.75 31.39 7.88
N GLY A 187 -0.48 31.11 7.55
CA GLY A 187 0.68 31.86 8.01
C GLY A 187 0.95 31.72 9.51
N ALA A 188 1.78 32.62 10.04
CA ALA A 188 2.15 32.64 11.46
C ALA A 188 0.95 32.84 12.42
N GLY A 189 -0.22 33.25 11.93
CA GLY A 189 -1.46 33.32 12.71
C GLY A 189 -1.95 31.96 13.25
N ALA A 190 -1.42 30.86 12.71
CA ALA A 190 -1.71 29.49 13.13
C ALA A 190 -1.34 29.17 14.59
N GLN A 191 -0.39 29.90 15.18
CA GLN A 191 0.15 29.60 16.50
C GLN A 191 -0.91 29.54 17.60
N TYR A 192 -1.80 30.53 17.64
CA TYR A 192 -2.80 30.64 18.68
C TYR A 192 -3.87 29.53 18.61
N PRO A 193 -4.48 29.25 17.43
CA PRO A 193 -5.35 28.09 17.25
C PRO A 193 -4.66 26.76 17.58
N MET A 194 -3.42 26.56 17.15
CA MET A 194 -2.65 25.34 17.43
C MET A 194 -2.40 25.15 18.93
N SER A 195 -1.94 26.19 19.63
CA SER A 195 -1.80 26.20 21.09
C SER A 195 -3.11 25.80 21.78
N THR A 196 -4.22 26.41 21.37
CA THR A 196 -5.54 26.16 21.97
C THR A 196 -5.97 24.70 21.75
N ALA A 197 -5.84 24.20 20.52
CA ALA A 197 -6.17 22.82 20.18
C ALA A 197 -5.29 21.83 20.94
N TYR A 198 -3.97 22.06 20.99
CA TYR A 198 -3.04 21.21 21.71
C TYR A 198 -3.40 21.06 23.18
N GLN A 199 -3.63 22.18 23.89
CA GLN A 199 -4.01 22.15 25.30
C GLN A 199 -5.32 21.39 25.50
N TRP A 200 -6.29 21.59 24.62
CA TRP A 200 -7.55 20.84 24.68
C TRP A 200 -7.34 19.34 24.48
N PHE A 201 -6.53 18.92 23.50
CA PHE A 201 -6.22 17.50 23.28
C PHE A 201 -5.46 16.90 24.46
N LYS A 202 -4.47 17.58 25.01
CA LYS A 202 -3.73 17.09 26.18
C LYS A 202 -4.62 16.97 27.42
N GLN A 203 -5.61 17.84 27.57
CA GLN A 203 -6.56 17.78 28.69
C GLN A 203 -7.56 16.62 28.54
N ASN A 204 -8.09 16.37 27.34
CA ASN A 204 -9.17 15.41 27.12
C ASN A 204 -8.68 14.02 26.69
N TYR A 205 -7.54 13.96 26.00
CA TYR A 205 -6.94 12.76 25.43
C TYR A 205 -5.41 12.75 25.69
N PRO A 206 -4.99 12.71 26.97
CA PRO A 206 -3.59 12.88 27.36
C PRO A 206 -2.63 11.85 26.74
N ASN A 207 -3.13 10.67 26.38
CA ASN A 207 -2.34 9.59 25.78
C ASN A 207 -2.34 9.61 24.25
N SER A 208 -3.16 10.43 23.61
CA SER A 208 -3.20 10.56 22.15
C SER A 208 -2.15 11.57 21.69
N LEU A 209 -1.57 11.30 20.51
CA LEU A 209 -0.66 12.25 19.85
C LEU A 209 -1.45 13.38 19.19
N PHE A 210 -0.94 14.60 19.29
CA PHE A 210 -1.36 15.72 18.46
C PHE A 210 -0.27 15.98 17.42
N ILE A 211 -0.64 15.76 16.16
CA ILE A 211 0.26 15.67 15.03
C ILE A 211 -0.10 16.77 14.06
N SER A 212 0.90 17.42 13.48
CA SER A 212 0.69 18.35 12.37
C SER A 212 1.62 18.02 11.22
N GLY A 213 1.20 18.35 10.00
CA GLY A 213 2.07 18.35 8.83
C GLY A 213 2.48 19.76 8.43
N GLU A 214 3.67 19.93 7.86
CA GLU A 214 4.11 21.18 7.25
C GLU A 214 5.04 20.94 6.04
N THR A 215 5.15 21.96 5.20
CA THR A 215 5.91 21.89 3.95
C THR A 215 7.40 22.21 4.09
N THR A 216 7.81 22.89 5.17
CA THR A 216 9.21 23.25 5.44
C THR A 216 9.51 23.33 6.93
N PRO A 217 10.78 23.19 7.36
CA PRO A 217 11.16 23.40 8.76
C PRO A 217 10.86 24.81 9.27
N LEU A 218 10.97 25.83 8.41
CA LEU A 218 10.63 27.19 8.81
C LEU A 218 9.15 27.29 9.21
N MET A 219 8.24 26.75 8.40
CA MET A 219 6.79 26.77 8.72
C MET A 219 6.50 25.94 9.98
N ALA A 220 7.07 24.73 10.07
CA ALA A 220 6.94 23.89 11.26
C ALA A 220 7.42 24.57 12.56
N SER A 221 8.47 25.40 12.50
CA SER A 221 9.02 26.08 13.67
C SER A 221 8.02 27.01 14.37
N PHE A 222 7.00 27.50 13.67
CA PHE A 222 5.97 28.34 14.28
C PHE A 222 5.08 27.57 15.25
N ILE A 223 4.89 26.26 15.04
CA ILE A 223 3.91 25.45 15.79
C ILE A 223 4.53 24.26 16.53
N ILE A 224 5.84 24.08 16.44
CA ILE A 224 6.53 22.88 16.96
C ILE A 224 6.33 22.68 18.46
N ASP A 225 6.13 23.75 19.23
CA ASP A 225 5.88 23.70 20.68
C ASP A 225 4.44 23.28 21.02
N TYR A 226 3.54 23.27 20.05
CA TYR A 226 2.11 22.95 20.20
C TYR A 226 1.71 21.64 19.53
N ILE A 227 2.68 20.75 19.29
CA ILE A 227 2.48 19.43 18.71
C ILE A 227 3.45 18.42 19.34
N ASP A 228 3.07 17.15 19.32
CA ASP A 228 3.94 16.05 19.75
C ASP A 228 4.83 15.59 18.60
N ILE A 229 4.30 15.54 17.37
CA ILE A 229 4.98 15.06 16.17
C ILE A 229 4.70 15.99 14.99
N ILE A 230 5.71 16.21 14.16
CA ILE A 230 5.61 16.93 12.88
C ILE A 230 5.82 15.96 11.71
N PHE A 231 4.98 16.07 10.69
CA PHE A 231 5.14 15.41 9.39
C PHE A 231 5.70 16.38 8.37
N CYS A 232 6.45 15.85 7.41
CA CYS A 232 6.72 16.53 6.15
C CYS A 232 5.60 16.15 5.17
N THR A 233 4.89 17.14 4.64
CA THR A 233 3.74 16.96 3.74
C THR A 233 3.98 17.49 2.33
N ARG A 234 5.20 17.95 2.04
CA ARG A 234 5.52 18.50 0.74
C ARG A 234 5.71 17.40 -0.30
N TYR A 235 4.73 17.25 -1.20
CA TYR A 235 4.85 16.38 -2.38
C TYR A 235 5.16 17.21 -3.61
N CYS A 236 6.36 17.02 -4.14
CA CYS A 236 6.87 17.78 -5.26
C CYS A 236 6.65 17.02 -6.58
N VAL A 237 6.26 17.74 -7.63
CA VAL A 237 6.11 17.18 -8.99
C VAL A 237 6.91 18.05 -9.96
N ASP A 238 7.47 17.41 -10.99
CA ASP A 238 8.09 18.12 -12.11
C ASP A 238 7.10 19.12 -12.72
N GLY A 239 7.47 20.40 -12.72
CA GLY A 239 6.67 21.50 -13.28
C GLY A 239 5.94 22.38 -12.26
N ASP A 240 5.95 22.04 -10.97
CA ASP A 240 5.53 22.98 -9.94
C ASP A 240 6.62 24.06 -9.77
N TYR A 241 6.30 25.30 -10.13
CA TYR A 241 7.22 26.44 -10.08
C TYR A 241 7.81 26.70 -8.69
N PHE A 242 7.14 26.22 -7.63
CA PHE A 242 7.62 26.33 -6.26
C PHE A 242 8.41 25.11 -5.82
N CYS A 243 8.51 24.05 -6.62
CA CYS A 243 9.21 22.83 -6.28
C CYS A 243 10.71 22.93 -6.59
N ILE A 244 11.50 23.28 -5.58
CA ILE A 244 12.97 23.30 -5.67
C ILE A 244 13.56 21.87 -5.54
N TYR A 245 12.78 20.91 -5.01
CA TYR A 245 13.24 19.54 -4.72
C TYR A 245 12.24 18.48 -5.22
N PRO A 246 12.42 17.91 -6.43
CA PRO A 246 11.61 16.77 -6.91
C PRO A 246 11.81 15.48 -6.09
N ASP A 247 12.71 15.52 -5.12
CA ASP A 247 13.06 14.46 -4.20
C ASP A 247 12.84 14.97 -2.77
N GLN A 248 12.05 14.24 -1.97
CA GLN A 248 11.72 14.65 -0.60
C GLN A 248 12.84 14.36 0.41
N ARG A 249 13.83 13.51 0.07
CA ARG A 249 14.88 13.07 1.01
C ARG A 249 15.69 14.21 1.63
N PRO A 250 16.13 15.25 0.88
CA PRO A 250 16.82 16.39 1.47
C PRO A 250 15.94 17.10 2.50
N LEU A 251 14.66 17.31 2.17
CA LEU A 251 13.72 18.00 3.06
C LEU A 251 13.46 17.19 4.34
N TRP A 252 13.30 15.87 4.25
CA TRP A 252 13.17 15.02 5.44
C TRP A 252 14.43 15.07 6.31
N THR A 253 15.60 15.19 5.69
CA THR A 253 16.86 15.38 6.41
C THR A 253 16.87 16.72 7.15
N ASP A 254 16.40 17.79 6.51
CA ASP A 254 16.28 19.11 7.14
C ASP A 254 15.29 19.11 8.31
N PHE A 255 14.12 18.47 8.15
CA PHE A 255 13.17 18.28 9.25
C PHE A 255 13.78 17.45 10.39
N LYS A 256 14.50 16.37 10.07
CA LYS A 256 15.16 15.54 11.09
C LYS A 256 16.21 16.32 11.87
N ASN A 257 17.00 17.14 11.18
CA ASN A 257 18.02 18.00 11.80
C ASN A 257 17.40 19.11 12.65
N ALA A 258 16.26 19.66 12.23
CA ALA A 258 15.60 20.77 12.93
C ALA A 258 14.83 20.29 14.18
N PHE A 259 14.22 19.11 14.15
CA PHE A 259 13.22 18.69 15.14
C PHE A 259 13.49 17.35 15.81
N GLU A 260 14.58 16.67 15.44
CA GLU A 260 15.07 15.44 16.06
C GLU A 260 13.96 14.38 16.26
N GLU A 261 13.54 14.14 17.51
CA GLU A 261 12.55 13.13 17.86
C GLU A 261 11.13 13.52 17.46
N LYS A 262 10.82 14.82 17.35
CA LYS A 262 9.49 15.28 16.91
C LYS A 262 9.26 14.98 15.42
N PHE A 263 10.31 14.86 14.62
CA PHE A 263 10.23 14.31 13.26
C PHE A 263 10.59 12.83 13.28
N SER A 264 9.61 11.99 13.58
CA SER A 264 9.76 10.52 13.64
C SER A 264 8.95 9.77 12.58
N MET A 265 8.27 10.48 11.68
CA MET A 265 7.40 9.89 10.68
C MET A 265 7.13 10.84 9.51
N THR A 266 6.74 10.29 8.37
CA THR A 266 6.55 11.06 7.13
C THR A 266 5.46 10.46 6.25
N TRP A 267 4.87 11.29 5.40
CA TRP A 267 4.04 10.85 4.29
C TRP A 267 4.88 10.55 3.05
N ILE A 268 4.37 9.65 2.20
CA ILE A 268 4.89 9.28 0.89
C ILE A 268 3.69 9.22 -0.05
N GLY A 269 3.68 10.03 -1.11
CA GLY A 269 2.55 10.22 -2.00
C GLY A 269 2.43 9.13 -3.06
N ALA A 270 1.28 8.47 -3.14
CA ALA A 270 1.06 7.36 -4.06
C ALA A 270 1.13 7.76 -5.55
N HIS A 271 0.68 8.97 -5.87
CA HIS A 271 0.55 9.49 -7.22
C HIS A 271 1.80 10.27 -7.70
N LYS A 272 2.71 10.62 -6.78
CA LYS A 272 3.90 11.46 -7.05
C LYS A 272 5.22 10.71 -6.87
N ASP A 273 5.25 9.72 -5.99
CA ASP A 273 6.50 9.10 -5.52
C ASP A 273 6.64 7.62 -5.92
N LEU A 274 5.79 7.09 -6.80
CA LEU A 274 5.77 5.66 -7.15
C LEU A 274 7.14 5.13 -7.61
N SER A 275 7.85 5.88 -8.46
CA SER A 275 9.19 5.50 -8.94
C SER A 275 10.29 5.67 -7.88
N GLN A 276 9.98 6.31 -6.74
CA GLN A 276 10.93 6.67 -5.69
C GLN A 276 10.75 5.88 -4.39
N TYR A 277 9.79 4.95 -4.29
CA TYR A 277 9.53 4.23 -3.03
C TYR A 277 10.76 3.52 -2.47
N ASP A 278 11.60 2.90 -3.29
CA ASP A 278 12.83 2.24 -2.83
C ASP A 278 13.74 3.24 -2.10
N ASP A 279 13.95 4.38 -2.73
CA ASP A 279 14.82 5.45 -2.25
C ASP A 279 14.26 6.15 -1.01
N LEU A 280 12.96 6.48 -1.03
CA LEU A 280 12.29 7.18 0.06
C LEU A 280 12.16 6.31 1.30
N ILE A 281 11.68 5.08 1.16
CA ILE A 281 11.51 4.17 2.30
C ILE A 281 12.87 3.77 2.89
N GLY A 282 13.88 3.57 2.05
CA GLY A 282 15.25 3.37 2.49
C GLY A 282 15.81 4.58 3.24
N HIS A 283 15.55 5.79 2.75
CA HIS A 283 15.98 7.01 3.43
C HIS A 283 15.27 7.21 4.77
N ALA A 284 13.97 6.95 4.86
CA ALA A 284 13.22 6.99 6.11
C ALA A 284 13.84 6.03 7.16
N LYS A 285 14.27 4.84 6.73
CA LYS A 285 15.01 3.90 7.61
C LYS A 285 16.33 4.50 8.07
N ASN A 286 17.11 5.08 7.15
CA ASN A 286 18.44 5.65 7.45
C ASN A 286 18.36 6.86 8.40
N LEU A 287 17.28 7.65 8.32
CA LEU A 287 16.99 8.73 9.27
C LEU A 287 16.50 8.23 10.64
N GLY A 288 16.28 6.92 10.80
CA GLY A 288 15.78 6.33 12.04
C GLY A 288 14.32 6.66 12.33
N LEU A 289 13.51 6.92 11.30
CA LEU A 289 12.08 7.17 11.49
C LEU A 289 11.38 5.92 12.06
N LYS A 290 10.30 6.16 12.81
CA LYS A 290 9.48 5.14 13.47
C LYS A 290 8.23 4.79 12.66
N ALA A 291 7.76 5.71 11.81
CA ALA A 291 6.66 5.44 10.90
C ALA A 291 6.90 5.90 9.46
N ILE A 292 6.31 5.17 8.52
CA ILE A 292 6.10 5.59 7.14
C ILE A 292 4.61 5.52 6.83
N TRP A 293 4.10 6.52 6.11
CA TRP A 293 2.70 6.60 5.76
C TRP A 293 2.51 6.75 4.25
N LEU A 294 1.67 5.91 3.65
CA LEU A 294 1.28 6.04 2.25
C LEU A 294 0.08 7.00 2.13
N TYR A 295 0.26 8.10 1.41
CA TYR A 295 -0.81 9.05 1.08
C TYR A 295 -1.42 8.73 -0.28
N GLN A 296 -2.59 8.10 -0.28
CA GLN A 296 -3.27 7.61 -1.47
C GLN A 296 -4.55 8.39 -1.82
N TYR A 297 -5.03 9.25 -0.93
CA TYR A 297 -6.30 9.96 -1.09
C TYR A 297 -6.51 10.67 -2.45
N GLN A 298 -5.43 11.15 -3.06
CA GLN A 298 -5.43 11.87 -4.34
C GLN A 298 -5.14 10.97 -5.57
N ASP A 299 -5.15 9.65 -5.43
CA ASP A 299 -4.98 8.72 -6.57
C ASP A 299 -6.28 8.65 -7.39
N ASP A 300 -6.16 8.72 -8.72
CA ASP A 300 -7.30 8.91 -9.64
C ASP A 300 -8.20 7.66 -9.76
N THR A 301 -7.70 6.45 -9.43
CA THR A 301 -8.47 5.19 -9.52
C THR A 301 -8.01 4.10 -8.53
N ASP A 302 -8.91 3.18 -8.17
CA ASP A 302 -8.59 2.04 -7.30
C ASP A 302 -7.60 1.03 -7.92
N ILE A 303 -7.51 0.98 -9.27
CA ILE A 303 -6.61 0.09 -10.03
C ILE A 303 -5.16 0.57 -9.95
N SER A 304 -4.90 1.88 -10.11
CA SER A 304 -3.57 2.44 -9.80
C SER A 304 -3.23 2.24 -8.33
N SER A 305 -4.25 2.30 -7.46
CA SER A 305 -4.14 2.11 -6.02
C SER A 305 -3.55 0.74 -5.62
N ASP A 306 -3.98 -0.37 -6.25
CA ASP A 306 -3.51 -1.72 -5.85
C ASP A 306 -2.03 -1.94 -6.19
N ASN A 307 -1.57 -1.43 -7.34
CA ASN A 307 -0.16 -1.47 -7.73
C ASN A 307 0.71 -0.57 -6.82
N ASN A 308 0.17 0.58 -6.41
CA ASN A 308 0.84 1.49 -5.49
C ASN A 308 1.03 0.85 -4.11
N ILE A 309 -0.03 0.24 -3.58
CA ILE A 309 -0.04 -0.49 -2.30
C ILE A 309 0.97 -1.65 -2.34
N SER A 310 0.92 -2.48 -3.38
CA SER A 310 1.82 -3.63 -3.49
C SER A 310 3.29 -3.20 -3.61
N SER A 311 3.58 -2.19 -4.43
CA SER A 311 4.93 -1.65 -4.61
C SER A 311 5.45 -1.03 -3.31
N PHE A 312 4.64 -0.22 -2.63
CA PHE A 312 5.00 0.36 -1.34
C PHE A 312 5.32 -0.73 -0.31
N ALA A 313 4.47 -1.76 -0.20
CA ALA A 313 4.68 -2.86 0.74
C ALA A 313 5.92 -3.71 0.40
N LEU A 314 6.20 -3.93 -0.89
CA LEU A 314 7.42 -4.59 -1.35
C LEU A 314 8.67 -3.84 -0.88
N TYR A 315 8.72 -2.53 -1.09
CA TYR A 315 9.87 -1.72 -0.67
C TYR A 315 9.93 -1.56 0.85
N ALA A 316 8.79 -1.49 1.54
CA ALA A 316 8.73 -1.53 3.00
C ALA A 316 9.31 -2.84 3.57
N TRP A 317 9.03 -3.99 2.94
CA TRP A 317 9.68 -5.26 3.30
C TRP A 317 11.17 -5.22 3.01
N LYS A 318 11.58 -4.78 1.82
CA LYS A 318 12.99 -4.65 1.41
C LYS A 318 13.82 -3.82 2.40
N TRP A 319 13.22 -2.79 2.98
CA TRP A 319 13.91 -1.92 3.95
C TRP A 319 13.66 -2.31 5.41
N GLY A 320 13.00 -3.44 5.69
CA GLY A 320 12.83 -3.96 7.04
C GLY A 320 11.79 -3.21 7.88
N TRP A 321 10.79 -2.62 7.23
CA TRP A 321 9.58 -2.11 7.87
C TRP A 321 8.50 -3.19 7.98
N LEU A 322 8.49 -4.11 7.03
CA LEU A 322 7.59 -5.27 6.98
C LEU A 322 8.42 -6.56 6.92
N LYS A 323 7.79 -7.69 7.27
CA LYS A 323 8.24 -9.04 6.95
C LYS A 323 7.29 -9.67 5.95
N ARG A 324 7.81 -10.51 5.06
CA ARG A 324 7.02 -11.21 4.05
C ARG A 324 6.66 -12.61 4.55
N VAL A 325 5.38 -12.95 4.53
CA VAL A 325 4.89 -14.30 4.85
C VAL A 325 4.51 -15.00 3.55
N GLU A 326 5.01 -16.21 3.38
CA GLU A 326 4.67 -17.07 2.25
C GLU A 326 4.03 -18.35 2.74
N ARG A 327 3.09 -18.86 1.95
CA ARG A 327 2.43 -20.14 2.17
C ARG A 327 2.97 -21.17 1.20
N LYS A 328 3.20 -22.38 1.70
CA LYS A 328 3.50 -23.52 0.84
C LYS A 328 2.20 -24.00 0.17
N TRP A 329 2.23 -24.15 -1.14
CA TRP A 329 1.18 -24.70 -1.97
C TRP A 329 1.67 -25.94 -2.69
N ILE A 330 0.79 -26.94 -2.84
CA ILE A 330 1.06 -28.11 -3.65
C ILE A 330 0.28 -27.96 -4.95
N TYR A 331 1.03 -28.02 -6.05
CA TYR A 331 0.49 -28.00 -7.41
C TYR A 331 0.66 -29.39 -8.00
N THR A 332 -0.46 -30.01 -8.36
CA THR A 332 -0.50 -31.35 -8.93
C THR A 332 -0.65 -31.22 -10.43
N TYR A 333 0.32 -31.74 -11.16
CA TYR A 333 0.33 -31.76 -12.62
C TYR A 333 0.08 -33.19 -13.12
N GLU A 334 -0.58 -33.29 -14.27
CA GLU A 334 -0.79 -34.52 -15.01
C GLU A 334 -0.06 -34.44 -16.36
N CYS A 335 0.64 -35.51 -16.71
CA CYS A 335 1.30 -35.64 -18.01
C CYS A 335 0.26 -35.92 -19.10
N ILE A 336 0.27 -35.13 -20.18
CA ILE A 336 -0.66 -35.31 -21.32
C ILE A 336 -0.09 -36.14 -22.46
N ASN A 337 1.16 -36.58 -22.37
CA ASN A 337 1.76 -37.45 -23.38
C ASN A 337 1.06 -38.82 -23.42
N GLN A 338 0.94 -39.39 -24.62
CA GLN A 338 0.30 -40.69 -24.83
C GLN A 338 0.91 -41.81 -23.98
N ASN A 339 2.22 -41.73 -23.75
CA ASN A 339 2.92 -42.51 -22.74
C ASN A 339 3.25 -41.58 -21.57
N PRO A 340 2.53 -41.66 -20.45
CA PRO A 340 2.67 -40.70 -19.36
C PRO A 340 4.05 -40.73 -18.67
N CYS A 341 4.82 -41.81 -18.85
CA CYS A 341 6.18 -41.92 -18.36
C CYS A 341 7.22 -41.19 -19.25
N ASP A 342 6.82 -40.65 -20.40
CA ASP A 342 7.73 -39.91 -21.29
C ASP A 342 7.87 -38.42 -20.94
N CYS A 343 7.01 -37.89 -20.05
CA CYS A 343 7.17 -36.53 -19.56
C CYS A 343 8.42 -36.41 -18.68
N ASP A 344 9.21 -35.34 -18.85
CA ASP A 344 10.39 -35.11 -18.04
C ASP A 344 9.99 -34.80 -16.59
N PRO A 345 10.35 -35.66 -15.60
CA PRO A 345 9.98 -35.45 -14.22
C PRO A 345 10.75 -34.27 -13.59
N TYR A 346 11.80 -33.76 -14.23
CA TYR A 346 12.63 -32.68 -13.71
C TYR A 346 12.28 -31.30 -14.26
N SER A 347 11.45 -31.22 -15.31
CA SER A 347 10.96 -29.95 -15.86
C SER A 347 9.43 -29.88 -15.84
N LEU A 348 8.90 -28.67 -16.01
CA LEU A 348 7.48 -28.41 -16.25
C LEU A 348 7.37 -27.86 -17.68
N GLY A 349 7.62 -28.73 -18.65
CA GLY A 349 7.39 -28.42 -20.06
C GLY A 349 5.91 -28.38 -20.42
N ASP A 350 5.62 -28.12 -21.70
CA ASP A 350 4.26 -28.02 -22.26
C ASP A 350 3.43 -29.31 -22.14
N GLU A 351 4.10 -30.41 -21.79
CA GLU A 351 3.56 -31.76 -21.58
C GLU A 351 2.92 -31.99 -20.20
N TRP A 352 2.99 -31.01 -19.29
CA TRP A 352 2.38 -31.06 -17.95
C TRP A 352 1.21 -30.08 -17.84
N ILE A 353 0.01 -30.58 -17.54
CA ILE A 353 -1.16 -29.74 -17.25
C ILE A 353 -1.42 -29.66 -15.75
N LEU A 354 -1.70 -28.47 -15.24
CA LEU A 354 -2.08 -28.29 -13.84
C LEU A 354 -3.51 -28.82 -13.63
N ILE A 355 -3.67 -29.86 -12.81
CA ILE A 355 -4.98 -30.46 -12.52
C ILE A 355 -5.52 -30.11 -11.13
N ASN A 356 -4.64 -29.82 -10.18
CA ASN A 356 -5.05 -29.43 -8.83
C ASN A 356 -4.06 -28.43 -8.21
N LYS A 357 -4.57 -27.57 -7.35
CA LYS A 357 -3.79 -26.63 -6.54
C LYS A 357 -4.46 -26.48 -5.19
N TYR A 358 -3.74 -26.76 -4.11
CA TYR A 358 -4.27 -26.59 -2.76
C TYR A 358 -3.22 -26.01 -1.79
N PRO A 359 -3.65 -25.13 -0.87
CA PRO A 359 -2.76 -24.53 0.12
C PRO A 359 -2.47 -25.53 1.24
N THR A 360 -1.21 -25.57 1.70
CA THR A 360 -0.86 -26.28 2.93
C THR A 360 -1.05 -25.37 4.15
N ARG A 361 -0.89 -25.92 5.36
CA ARG A 361 -0.83 -25.14 6.61
C ARG A 361 0.55 -24.56 6.88
N GLU A 362 1.56 -24.95 6.11
CA GLU A 362 2.93 -24.49 6.30
C GLU A 362 3.08 -23.07 5.76
N THR A 363 3.62 -22.19 6.60
CA THR A 363 4.01 -20.83 6.24
C THR A 363 5.46 -20.61 6.62
N ARG A 364 6.13 -19.72 5.91
CA ARG A 364 7.47 -19.22 6.25
C ARG A 364 7.46 -17.70 6.28
N THR A 365 8.27 -17.13 7.17
CA THR A 365 8.51 -15.68 7.20
C THR A 365 9.89 -15.41 6.63
N ILE A 366 9.95 -14.48 5.69
CA ILE A 366 11.17 -14.03 5.03
C ILE A 366 11.47 -12.61 5.49
N ASP A 367 12.60 -12.46 6.16
CA ASP A 367 13.23 -11.16 6.41
C ASP A 367 14.11 -10.80 5.19
N TYR A 368 14.28 -9.51 4.89
CA TYR A 368 15.09 -9.05 3.74
C TYR A 368 16.59 -8.98 4.05
#